data_AF-A0AAN6RZN2-F1
#
_entry.id   AF-A0AAN6RZN2-F1
#
_cell.length_a   1.000
_cell.length_b   1.000
_cell.length_c   1.000
_cell.angle_alpha   90.00
_cell.angle_beta   90.00
_cell.angle_gamma   90.00
#
_symmetry.space_group_name_H-M   'P 1'
#
loop_
_entity.id
_entity.type
_entity.pdbx_description
1 polymer ?
#
loop_
_entity_poly.entity_id
_entity_poly.type
_entity_poly.pdbx_seq_one_letter_code
_entity_poly.pdbx_strand_id
1 'polypeptide(L)'
;MAQPGFAFHFWERVEPASSSIFNIDCRGTNYPYDVVSQAWRDIPAVYFPRRTPPNSTIHYKIQREAYRGLPPVALDGKKPDVIVIRLQNLPPPQPGQGQLAEERDVLWIECKAPNHDKPGDWKDAIKEAELRLEVAHPDRMVFLIVAVGLKWIPFVWNPELNIALATAQQQGRAQLAANLQAQIDQASPLRLVYDNRQGAWGLDPRLHMIHPTLLQGHQRHVLRGAQGEWFVDTAAAYTLDYWTLDQNTGQPAYQNDAQLLENLFTVVQNTAYNTLLIKLK
;
A
#
# COMPACT_ATOMS: atom_id res chain seq x y z
N MET A 1 2.02 -2.66 -26.41
CA MET A 1 3.25 -3.47 -26.52
C MET A 1 3.97 -3.37 -25.18
N ALA A 2 4.16 -4.50 -24.48
CA ALA A 2 4.79 -4.56 -23.15
C ALA A 2 6.30 -4.26 -23.22
N GLN A 3 6.89 -3.76 -22.13
CA GLN A 3 8.34 -3.58 -22.07
C GLN A 3 9.05 -4.95 -22.20
N PRO A 4 10.12 -5.06 -23.01
CA PRO A 4 10.89 -6.30 -23.06
C PRO A 4 11.62 -6.51 -21.73
N GLY A 5 11.32 -7.62 -21.04
CA GLY A 5 12.14 -8.09 -19.92
C GLY A 5 11.42 -8.41 -18.61
N PHE A 6 10.11 -8.16 -18.48
CA PHE A 6 9.33 -8.61 -17.31
C PHE A 6 7.99 -9.17 -17.77
N ALA A 7 7.80 -10.47 -17.57
CA ALA A 7 6.48 -11.10 -17.53
C ALA A 7 6.60 -12.40 -16.76
N PHE A 8 6.94 -12.29 -15.47
CA PHE A 8 6.50 -13.29 -14.50
C PHE A 8 5.32 -12.64 -13.81
N HIS A 9 4.13 -13.18 -14.03
CA HIS A 9 2.94 -12.74 -13.31
C HIS A 9 2.83 -13.51 -12.00
N PHE A 10 2.43 -12.84 -10.90
CA PHE A 10 2.34 -13.51 -9.59
C PHE A 10 1.37 -14.70 -9.56
N TRP A 11 0.49 -14.82 -10.55
CA TRP A 11 -0.46 -15.92 -10.71
C TRP A 11 0.03 -17.07 -11.59
N GLU A 12 1.19 -16.94 -12.23
CA GLU A 12 1.78 -18.05 -12.98
C GLU A 12 2.09 -19.22 -12.04
N ARG A 13 1.74 -20.45 -12.43
CA ARG A 13 1.87 -21.64 -11.58
C ARG A 13 3.31 -21.94 -11.14
N VAL A 14 4.29 -21.41 -11.85
CA VAL A 14 5.72 -21.54 -11.51
C VAL A 14 6.14 -20.57 -10.41
N GLU A 15 5.36 -19.51 -10.16
CA GLU A 15 5.66 -18.52 -9.14
C GLU A 15 5.23 -18.98 -7.74
N PRO A 16 6.08 -18.79 -6.70
CA PRO A 16 5.71 -19.10 -5.31
C PRO A 16 4.43 -18.39 -4.86
N ALA A 17 4.21 -17.15 -5.35
CA ALA A 17 3.02 -16.37 -5.05
C ALA A 17 1.73 -17.10 -5.48
N SER A 18 1.73 -17.76 -6.64
CA SER A 18 0.58 -18.52 -7.14
C SER A 18 0.21 -19.65 -6.19
N SER A 19 1.19 -20.40 -5.70
CA SER A 19 0.97 -21.46 -4.70
C SER A 19 0.43 -20.91 -3.37
N SER A 20 0.97 -19.79 -2.90
CA SER A 20 0.53 -19.15 -1.65
C SER A 20 -0.92 -18.62 -1.76
N ILE A 21 -1.29 -18.00 -2.88
CA ILE A 21 -2.66 -17.56 -3.18
C ILE A 21 -3.61 -18.76 -3.26
N PHE A 22 -3.24 -19.77 -4.05
CA PHE A 22 -4.02 -20.99 -4.21
C PHE A 22 -4.33 -21.66 -2.87
N ASN A 23 -3.34 -21.72 -1.98
CA ASN A 23 -3.54 -22.26 -0.65
C ASN A 23 -4.65 -21.48 0.07
N ILE A 24 -4.54 -20.15 0.20
CA ILE A 24 -5.56 -19.33 0.87
C ILE A 24 -6.96 -19.60 0.31
N ASP A 25 -7.06 -19.70 -1.01
CA ASP A 25 -8.33 -19.92 -1.70
C ASP A 25 -8.95 -21.29 -1.36
N CYS A 26 -8.19 -22.38 -1.49
CA CYS A 26 -8.69 -23.74 -1.34
C CYS A 26 -9.25 -24.11 0.05
N ARG A 27 -8.98 -23.32 1.11
CA ARG A 27 -9.58 -23.58 2.45
C ARG A 27 -10.48 -22.45 2.95
N GLY A 28 -10.73 -21.42 2.14
CA GLY A 28 -11.66 -20.34 2.45
C GLY A 28 -11.30 -19.57 3.72
N THR A 29 -12.29 -19.31 4.58
CA THR A 29 -12.17 -18.34 5.68
C THR A 29 -11.31 -18.79 6.88
N ASN A 30 -10.85 -20.03 6.92
CA ASN A 30 -10.26 -20.65 8.12
C ASN A 30 -8.73 -20.54 8.22
N TYR A 31 -8.09 -19.67 7.44
CA TYR A 31 -6.64 -19.53 7.44
C TYR A 31 -6.12 -18.64 8.59
N PRO A 32 -5.02 -19.05 9.26
CA PRO A 32 -4.33 -18.16 10.17
C PRO A 32 -3.66 -17.01 9.40
N TYR A 33 -3.54 -15.86 10.06
CA TYR A 33 -2.93 -14.64 9.56
C TYR A 33 -1.55 -14.85 8.91
N ASP A 34 -0.75 -15.79 9.42
CA ASP A 34 0.58 -16.07 8.87
C ASP A 34 0.57 -16.52 7.40
N VAL A 35 -0.46 -17.26 6.98
CA VAL A 35 -0.56 -17.70 5.58
C VAL A 35 -0.88 -16.52 4.66
N VAL A 36 -1.76 -15.61 5.11
CA VAL A 36 -2.09 -14.39 4.35
C VAL A 36 -0.85 -13.52 4.18
N SER A 37 -0.14 -13.24 5.27
CA SER A 37 1.08 -12.43 5.22
C SER A 37 2.18 -13.05 4.35
N GLN A 38 2.26 -14.39 4.28
CA GLN A 38 3.21 -15.09 3.42
C GLN A 38 2.85 -14.90 1.94
N ALA A 39 1.58 -15.02 1.55
CA ALA A 39 1.15 -14.73 0.18
C ALA A 39 1.44 -13.27 -0.22
N TRP A 40 1.10 -12.33 0.65
CA TRP A 40 1.36 -10.91 0.43
C TRP A 40 2.85 -10.53 0.51
N ARG A 41 3.72 -11.42 0.97
CA ARG A 41 5.18 -11.29 0.86
C ARG A 41 5.70 -11.84 -0.47
N ASP A 42 5.13 -12.93 -0.95
CA ASP A 42 5.54 -13.58 -2.19
C ASP A 42 5.10 -12.79 -3.43
N ILE A 43 3.93 -12.15 -3.40
CA ILE A 43 3.41 -11.34 -4.52
C ILE A 43 4.38 -10.20 -4.90
N PRO A 44 4.82 -9.30 -3.99
CA PRO A 44 5.81 -8.28 -4.34
C PRO A 44 7.15 -8.86 -4.78
N ALA A 45 7.53 -10.07 -4.36
CA ALA A 45 8.83 -10.66 -4.68
C ALA A 45 9.07 -10.84 -6.19
N VAL A 46 7.98 -10.98 -6.95
CA VAL A 46 7.98 -11.07 -8.40
C VAL A 46 8.37 -9.73 -9.05
N TYR A 47 7.87 -8.62 -8.49
CA TYR A 47 8.07 -7.28 -9.07
C TYR A 47 9.33 -6.61 -8.52
N PHE A 48 9.67 -6.82 -7.24
CA PHE A 48 10.76 -6.13 -6.55
C PHE A 48 11.93 -7.10 -6.27
N PRO A 49 12.72 -7.49 -7.28
CA PRO A 49 13.74 -8.51 -7.13
C PRO A 49 14.88 -8.05 -6.22
N ARG A 50 15.34 -8.97 -5.36
CA ARG A 50 16.50 -8.76 -4.47
C ARG A 50 17.80 -8.53 -5.23
N ARG A 51 17.92 -9.13 -6.41
CA ARG A 51 19.07 -9.00 -7.31
C ARG A 51 18.60 -8.39 -8.61
N THR A 52 18.96 -7.14 -8.84
CA THR A 52 18.83 -6.49 -10.13
C THR A 52 20.07 -6.81 -10.98
N PRO A 53 20.02 -6.59 -12.32
CA PRO A 53 21.17 -6.82 -13.19
C PRO A 53 22.44 -6.14 -12.67
N PRO A 54 23.65 -6.66 -12.98
CA PRO A 54 24.92 -6.24 -12.37
C PRO A 54 25.25 -4.74 -12.44
N ASN A 55 24.53 -3.96 -13.26
CA ASN A 55 24.72 -2.52 -13.43
C ASN A 55 23.60 -1.67 -12.79
N SER A 56 22.65 -2.26 -12.08
CA SER A 56 21.59 -1.50 -11.41
C SER A 56 22.09 -0.97 -10.07
N THR A 57 21.87 0.32 -9.84
CA THR A 57 22.15 0.97 -8.54
C THR A 57 21.00 0.84 -7.55
N ILE A 58 19.89 0.23 -7.97
CA ILE A 58 18.67 0.05 -7.19
C ILE A 58 18.46 -1.44 -6.93
N HIS A 59 18.22 -1.77 -5.66
CA HIS A 59 17.83 -3.10 -5.22
C HIS A 59 16.60 -3.00 -4.32
N TYR A 60 15.89 -4.11 -4.14
CA TYR A 60 14.76 -4.15 -3.23
C TYR A 60 14.92 -5.22 -2.18
N LYS A 61 14.39 -4.96 -0.99
CA LYS A 61 14.35 -5.88 0.13
C LYS A 61 12.91 -5.98 0.62
N ILE A 62 12.32 -7.16 0.45
CA ILE A 62 10.99 -7.47 0.96
C ILE A 62 11.13 -8.26 2.25
N GLN A 63 10.51 -7.74 3.30
CA GLN A 63 10.64 -8.27 4.65
C GLN A 63 9.25 -8.35 5.29
N ARG A 64 9.04 -9.40 6.08
CA ARG A 64 8.15 -9.32 7.23
C ARG A 64 8.97 -8.65 8.31
N GLU A 65 8.61 -7.45 8.73
CA GLU A 65 9.55 -6.68 9.56
C GLU A 65 9.65 -7.26 10.97
N ALA A 66 10.83 -7.74 11.34
CA ALA A 66 11.20 -8.01 12.71
C ALA A 66 11.97 -6.80 13.27
N TYR A 67 11.30 -6.01 14.10
CA TYR A 67 11.82 -5.00 15.06
C TYR A 67 13.14 -4.30 14.69
N ARG A 68 13.06 -3.01 14.32
CA ARG A 68 14.22 -2.10 14.37
C ARG A 68 13.88 -0.84 15.18
N GLY A 69 13.96 -0.96 16.51
CA GLY A 69 13.86 0.17 17.43
C GLY A 69 14.62 -0.10 18.73
N LEU A 70 14.87 0.92 19.56
CA LEU A 70 15.31 0.73 20.94
C LEU A 70 14.06 0.68 21.85
N PRO A 71 13.96 -0.28 22.79
CA PRO A 71 12.85 -0.32 23.74
C PRO A 71 13.00 0.81 24.79
N PRO A 72 11.94 1.26 25.51
CA PRO A 72 10.55 0.78 25.53
C PRO A 72 9.47 1.90 25.55
N VAL A 73 8.45 1.85 24.68
CA VAL A 73 7.16 2.54 24.94
C VAL A 73 6.01 1.70 24.39
N ALA A 74 5.34 0.95 25.27
CA ALA A 74 3.93 0.53 25.29
C ALA A 74 3.14 0.34 23.96
N LEU A 75 3.78 -0.09 22.87
CA LEU A 75 3.13 -0.57 21.66
C LEU A 75 3.65 -1.99 21.40
N ASP A 76 3.31 -2.91 22.31
CA ASP A 76 3.50 -4.34 22.08
C ASP A 76 2.89 -4.70 20.72
N GLY A 77 3.74 -5.10 19.77
CA GLY A 77 3.29 -5.79 18.55
C GLY A 77 2.94 -4.94 17.31
N LYS A 78 3.21 -3.64 17.26
CA LYS A 78 2.76 -2.78 16.14
C LYS A 78 3.83 -2.62 15.04
N LYS A 79 3.94 -3.58 14.11
CA LYS A 79 4.82 -3.53 12.93
C LYS A 79 4.06 -3.91 11.66
N PRO A 80 4.46 -3.40 10.48
CA PRO A 80 3.87 -3.82 9.21
C PRO A 80 4.00 -5.32 9.02
N ASP A 81 3.01 -5.89 8.35
CA ASP A 81 3.01 -7.31 8.06
C ASP A 81 3.97 -7.64 6.92
N VAL A 82 4.03 -6.76 5.91
CA VAL A 82 5.02 -6.79 4.83
C VAL A 82 5.46 -5.37 4.48
N ILE A 83 6.77 -5.18 4.27
CA ILE A 83 7.35 -3.92 3.80
C ILE A 83 8.28 -4.17 2.61
N VAL A 84 8.20 -3.30 1.61
CA VAL A 84 9.14 -3.26 0.47
C VAL A 84 10.07 -2.08 0.64
N ILE A 85 11.36 -2.37 0.78
CA ILE A 85 12.40 -1.37 0.98
C ILE A 85 13.22 -1.25 -0.30
N ARG A 86 13.31 -0.05 -0.85
CA ARG A 86 14.24 0.31 -1.91
C ARG A 86 15.60 0.63 -1.30
N LEU A 87 16.63 -0.03 -1.81
CA LEU A 87 18.03 0.16 -1.47
C LEU A 87 18.70 0.93 -2.61
N GLN A 88 19.38 2.02 -2.29
CA GLN A 88 20.14 2.83 -3.24
C GLN A 88 21.59 3.02 -2.77
N ASN A 89 22.44 3.47 -3.70
CA ASN A 89 23.83 3.83 -3.45
C ASN A 89 24.67 2.69 -2.85
N LEU A 90 24.42 1.43 -3.25
CA LEU A 90 25.24 0.30 -2.79
C LEU A 90 26.67 0.41 -3.35
N PRO A 91 27.69 0.71 -2.52
CA PRO A 91 29.06 0.66 -2.99
C PRO A 91 29.43 -0.79 -3.36
N PRO A 92 30.37 -0.99 -4.31
CA PRO A 92 30.88 -2.33 -4.62
C PRO A 92 31.38 -2.99 -3.32
N PRO A 93 31.06 -4.27 -3.08
CA PRO A 93 31.41 -4.94 -1.84
C PRO A 93 32.94 -4.93 -1.65
N GLN A 94 33.42 -4.22 -0.64
CA GLN A 94 34.82 -4.24 -0.23
C GLN A 94 35.01 -5.20 0.96
N PRO A 95 36.05 -6.05 0.96
CA PRO A 95 36.31 -6.94 2.08
C PRO A 95 36.45 -6.17 3.40
N GLY A 96 35.64 -6.53 4.40
CA GLY A 96 35.72 -5.96 5.75
C GLY A 96 34.96 -4.64 5.98
N GLN A 97 34.29 -4.08 4.97
CA GLN A 97 33.42 -2.91 5.16
C GLN A 97 31.93 -3.30 5.12
N GLY A 98 31.15 -2.80 6.08
CA GLY A 98 29.69 -2.84 6.02
C GLY A 98 29.18 -1.98 4.86
N GLN A 99 28.23 -2.48 4.09
CA GLN A 99 27.59 -1.69 3.03
C GLN A 99 26.68 -0.63 3.67
N LEU A 100 27.02 0.64 3.47
CA LEU A 100 26.13 1.77 3.79
C LEU A 100 25.16 1.96 2.62
N ALA A 101 24.06 1.20 2.63
CA ALA A 101 22.96 1.39 1.69
C ALA A 101 22.04 2.50 2.21
N GLU A 102 21.52 3.34 1.31
CA GLU A 102 20.35 4.15 1.62
C GLU A 102 19.11 3.26 1.54
N GLU A 103 18.50 2.97 2.70
CA GLU A 103 17.26 2.19 2.81
C GLU A 103 16.05 3.14 2.82
N ARG A 104 15.05 2.86 1.97
CA ARG A 104 13.80 3.62 1.92
C ARG A 104 12.60 2.71 1.71
N ASP A 105 11.64 2.75 2.62
CA ASP A 105 10.38 2.04 2.48
C ASP A 105 9.52 2.68 1.39
N VAL A 106 8.99 1.86 0.49
CA VAL A 106 8.21 2.33 -0.67
C VAL A 106 6.82 1.71 -0.78
N LEU A 107 6.58 0.59 -0.10
CA LEU A 107 5.26 -0.03 0.00
C LEU A 107 5.12 -0.67 1.37
N TRP A 108 4.00 -0.35 2.02
CA TRP A 108 3.52 -0.93 3.26
C TRP A 108 2.32 -1.81 2.97
N ILE A 109 2.30 -3.03 3.51
CA ILE A 109 1.14 -3.92 3.41
C ILE A 109 0.72 -4.35 4.81
N GLU A 110 -0.52 -4.01 5.17
CA GLU A 110 -1.22 -4.49 6.34
C GLU A 110 -2.12 -5.65 5.92
N CYS A 111 -2.05 -6.77 6.62
CA CYS A 111 -2.68 -8.05 6.32
C CYS A 111 -3.58 -8.49 7.48
N LYS A 112 -4.75 -9.04 7.19
CA LYS A 112 -5.60 -9.74 8.17
C LYS A 112 -6.03 -11.11 7.64
N ALA A 113 -6.39 -12.00 8.55
CA ALA A 113 -6.95 -13.31 8.20
C ALA A 113 -8.29 -13.15 7.44
N PRO A 114 -8.69 -14.11 6.58
CA PRO A 114 -9.89 -13.93 5.74
C PRO A 114 -11.20 -13.90 6.55
N ASN A 115 -11.25 -14.50 7.74
CA ASN A 115 -12.40 -14.42 8.66
C ASN A 115 -12.63 -13.02 9.25
N HIS A 116 -11.71 -12.09 9.02
CA HIS A 116 -11.83 -10.67 9.34
C HIS A 116 -12.38 -9.85 8.16
N ASP A 117 -12.87 -10.47 7.09
CA ASP A 117 -13.54 -9.76 5.99
C ASP A 117 -14.98 -9.38 6.38
N LYS A 118 -15.08 -8.46 7.33
CA LYS A 118 -16.34 -7.97 7.92
C LYS A 118 -16.28 -6.45 8.10
N PRO A 119 -17.43 -5.76 8.18
CA PRO A 119 -17.49 -4.30 8.25
C PRO A 119 -16.56 -3.65 9.29
N GLY A 120 -16.64 -4.13 10.53
CA GLY A 120 -15.85 -3.58 11.64
C GLY A 120 -14.36 -3.87 11.51
N ASP A 121 -14.01 -5.03 10.98
CA ASP A 121 -12.63 -5.50 10.91
C ASP A 121 -11.81 -4.73 9.86
N TRP A 122 -12.41 -4.32 8.74
CA TRP A 122 -11.75 -3.42 7.78
C TRP A 122 -11.42 -2.06 8.39
N LYS A 123 -12.36 -1.51 9.17
CA LYS A 123 -12.14 -0.26 9.89
C LYS A 123 -10.99 -0.42 10.88
N ASP A 124 -10.99 -1.50 11.64
CA ASP A 124 -9.95 -1.77 12.64
C ASP A 124 -8.58 -1.97 11.98
N ALA A 125 -8.52 -2.68 10.84
CA ALA A 125 -7.29 -2.86 10.06
C ALA A 125 -6.74 -1.52 9.53
N ILE A 126 -7.60 -0.65 8.98
CA ILE A 126 -7.18 0.67 8.48
C ILE A 126 -6.73 1.56 9.65
N LYS A 127 -7.48 1.59 10.75
CA LYS A 127 -7.11 2.38 11.95
C LYS A 127 -5.79 1.92 12.55
N GLU A 128 -5.56 0.61 12.57
CA GLU A 128 -4.29 0.06 13.01
C GLU A 128 -3.14 0.46 12.07
N ALA A 129 -3.35 0.42 10.75
CA ALA A 129 -2.37 0.89 9.78
C ALA A 129 -2.06 2.39 9.95
N GLU A 130 -3.08 3.24 10.12
CA GLU A 130 -2.92 4.68 10.38
C GLU A 130 -2.03 4.95 11.61
N LEU A 131 -2.32 4.29 12.74
CA LEU A 131 -1.53 4.43 13.97
C LEU A 131 -0.09 3.97 13.79
N ARG A 132 0.15 2.91 13.01
CA ARG A 132 1.49 2.39 12.74
C ARG A 132 2.28 3.32 11.81
N LEU A 133 1.64 3.82 10.76
CA LEU A 133 2.23 4.75 9.80
C LEU A 133 2.57 6.09 10.44
N GLU A 134 1.74 6.58 11.36
CA GLU A 134 2.04 7.79 12.12
C GLU A 134 3.35 7.69 12.90
N VAL A 135 3.63 6.52 13.48
CA VAL A 135 4.86 6.29 14.26
C VAL A 135 6.07 6.01 13.35
N ALA A 136 5.92 5.15 12.33
CA ALA A 136 7.01 4.72 11.47
C ALA A 136 7.39 5.75 10.39
N HIS A 137 6.38 6.49 9.91
CA HIS A 137 6.47 7.41 8.78
C HIS A 137 5.76 8.74 9.07
N PRO A 138 6.14 9.45 10.16
CA PRO A 138 5.52 10.71 10.52
C PRO A 138 5.74 11.82 9.49
N ASP A 139 6.77 11.68 8.66
CA ASP A 139 7.34 12.75 7.85
C ASP A 139 7.49 12.41 6.36
N ARG A 140 7.04 11.22 5.93
CA ARG A 140 7.28 10.73 4.57
C ARG A 140 6.06 10.05 3.97
N MET A 141 5.92 10.25 2.66
CA MET A 141 4.91 9.57 1.86
C MET A 141 5.24 8.08 1.71
N VAL A 142 4.23 7.21 1.85
CA VAL A 142 4.32 5.76 1.69
C VAL A 142 3.08 5.22 0.97
N PHE A 143 3.25 4.31 0.00
CA PHE A 143 2.12 3.57 -0.56
C PHE A 143 1.67 2.49 0.42
N LEU A 144 0.36 2.36 0.62
CA LEU A 144 -0.23 1.41 1.55
C LEU A 144 -1.16 0.46 0.78
N ILE A 145 -1.10 -0.83 1.09
CA ILE A 145 -2.15 -1.80 0.78
C ILE A 145 -2.69 -2.32 2.11
N VAL A 146 -4.02 -2.24 2.30
CA VAL A 146 -4.70 -2.96 3.38
C VAL A 146 -5.36 -4.18 2.77
N ALA A 147 -4.97 -5.37 3.22
CA ALA A 147 -5.39 -6.65 2.71
C ALA A 147 -6.06 -7.51 3.79
N VAL A 148 -7.18 -8.14 3.44
CA VAL A 148 -7.90 -9.08 4.30
C VAL A 148 -8.12 -10.36 3.49
N GLY A 149 -7.38 -11.41 3.83
CA GLY A 149 -7.28 -12.59 2.97
C GLY A 149 -6.74 -12.24 1.58
N LEU A 150 -7.54 -12.51 0.55
CA LEU A 150 -7.24 -12.18 -0.86
C LEU A 150 -7.84 -10.85 -1.31
N LYS A 151 -8.60 -10.17 -0.45
CA LYS A 151 -9.14 -8.84 -0.76
C LYS A 151 -8.17 -7.75 -0.37
N TRP A 152 -8.17 -6.65 -1.12
CA TRP A 152 -7.24 -5.54 -0.87
C TRP A 152 -7.76 -4.18 -1.31
N ILE A 153 -7.25 -3.12 -0.66
CA ILE A 153 -7.52 -1.72 -0.98
C ILE A 153 -6.20 -0.93 -0.92
N PRO A 154 -5.85 -0.20 -2.00
CA PRO A 154 -4.65 0.63 -2.03
C PRO A 154 -4.93 2.06 -1.53
N PHE A 155 -3.94 2.64 -0.86
CA PHE A 155 -3.93 4.02 -0.39
C PHE A 155 -2.55 4.64 -0.58
N VAL A 156 -2.48 5.95 -0.35
CA VAL A 156 -1.24 6.69 -0.11
C VAL A 156 -1.33 7.36 1.25
N TRP A 157 -0.33 7.11 2.09
CA TRP A 157 -0.06 7.91 3.28
C TRP A 157 0.79 9.11 2.90
N ASN A 158 0.34 10.32 3.17
CA ASN A 158 1.08 11.55 2.89
C ASN A 158 0.99 12.57 4.04
N PRO A 159 1.99 12.61 4.94
CA PRO A 159 2.03 13.59 6.01
C PRO A 159 2.57 14.97 5.57
N GLU A 160 3.07 15.13 4.35
CA GLU A 160 3.84 16.31 3.93
C GLU A 160 3.04 17.61 4.02
N LEU A 161 1.73 17.58 3.73
CA LEU A 161 0.86 18.76 3.88
C LEU A 161 0.76 19.20 5.34
N ASN A 162 0.69 18.26 6.28
CA ASN A 162 0.62 18.56 7.71
C ASN A 162 1.94 19.14 8.22
N ILE A 163 3.08 18.63 7.73
CA ILE A 163 4.42 19.14 8.06
C ILE A 163 4.59 20.55 7.52
N ALA A 164 4.19 20.78 6.25
CA ALA A 164 4.27 22.09 5.63
C ALA A 164 3.41 23.12 6.38
N LEU A 165 2.21 22.71 6.81
CA LEU A 165 1.32 23.53 7.63
C LEU A 165 1.98 23.88 8.97
N ALA A 166 2.46 22.88 9.71
CA ALA A 166 3.14 23.09 10.99
C ALA A 166 4.35 24.04 10.85
N THR A 167 5.15 23.85 9.79
CA THR A 167 6.29 24.71 9.48
C THR A 167 5.87 26.14 9.18
N ALA A 168 4.82 26.33 8.38
CA ALA A 168 4.29 27.65 8.05
C ALA A 168 3.77 28.37 9.30
N GLN A 169 3.09 27.66 10.20
CA GLN A 169 2.61 28.19 11.48
C GLN A 169 3.77 28.61 12.38
N GLN A 170 4.79 27.76 12.54
CA GLN A 170 5.99 28.07 13.34
C GLN A 170 6.76 29.29 12.81
N GLN A 171 6.78 29.49 11.50
CA GLN A 171 7.44 30.64 10.85
C GLN A 171 6.59 31.92 10.82
N GLY A 172 5.39 31.93 11.42
CA GLY A 172 4.49 33.09 11.39
C GLY A 172 3.91 33.39 9.99
N ARG A 173 3.92 32.42 9.07
CA ARG A 173 3.43 32.58 7.69
C ARG A 173 1.92 32.32 7.61
N ALA A 174 1.12 33.20 8.23
CA ALA A 174 -0.33 33.02 8.39
C ALA A 174 -1.08 32.74 7.07
N GLN A 175 -0.77 33.46 5.99
CA GLN A 175 -1.42 33.25 4.68
C GLN A 175 -1.10 31.88 4.08
N LEU A 176 0.16 31.44 4.18
CA LEU A 176 0.57 30.12 3.69
C LEU A 176 -0.09 29.02 4.52
N ALA A 177 -0.11 29.15 5.85
CA ALA A 177 -0.79 28.21 6.73
C ALA A 177 -2.29 28.10 6.42
N ALA A 178 -2.98 29.24 6.20
CA ALA A 178 -4.38 29.24 5.79
C ALA A 178 -4.61 28.54 4.45
N ASN A 179 -3.73 28.77 3.46
CA ASN A 179 -3.82 28.10 2.16
C ASN A 179 -3.59 26.58 2.27
N LEU A 180 -2.61 26.16 3.09
CA LEU A 180 -2.30 24.75 3.32
C LEU A 180 -3.44 24.05 4.08
N GLN A 181 -4.01 24.70 5.10
CA GLN A 181 -5.18 24.18 5.81
C GLN A 181 -6.37 24.03 4.86
N ALA A 182 -6.65 25.03 4.02
CA ALA A 182 -7.69 24.93 3.01
C ALA A 182 -7.45 23.79 2.01
N GLN A 183 -6.19 23.49 1.65
CA GLN A 183 -5.87 22.33 0.80
C GLN A 183 -6.14 21.00 1.52
N ILE A 184 -5.79 20.90 2.80
CA ILE A 184 -6.08 19.71 3.62
C ILE A 184 -7.60 19.52 3.74
N ASP A 185 -8.34 20.61 4.00
CA ASP A 185 -9.80 20.58 4.10
C ASP A 185 -10.45 20.22 2.74
N GLN A 186 -9.91 20.74 1.63
CA GLN A 186 -10.36 20.43 0.27
C GLN A 186 -10.05 19.00 -0.15
N ALA A 187 -8.96 18.41 0.37
CA ALA A 187 -8.62 17.02 0.13
C ALA A 187 -9.71 16.06 0.64
N SER A 188 -10.70 16.56 1.40
CA SER A 188 -11.93 15.91 1.84
C SER A 188 -11.63 14.55 2.49
N PRO A 189 -11.58 14.48 3.84
CA PRO A 189 -11.13 13.28 4.53
C PRO A 189 -11.96 12.08 4.08
N LEU A 190 -11.25 11.00 3.70
CA LEU A 190 -11.90 9.78 3.26
C LEU A 190 -12.79 9.24 4.38
N ARG A 191 -13.98 8.76 4.00
CA ARG A 191 -14.91 8.12 4.92
C ARG A 191 -15.10 6.66 4.55
N LEU A 192 -14.73 5.75 5.43
CA LEU A 192 -14.95 4.32 5.23
C LEU A 192 -16.43 3.98 5.38
N VAL A 193 -16.98 3.20 4.46
CA VAL A 193 -18.32 2.62 4.56
C VAL A 193 -18.25 1.13 4.26
N TYR A 194 -19.25 0.41 4.74
CA TYR A 194 -19.49 -0.97 4.38
C TYR A 194 -20.96 -1.10 3.94
N ASP A 195 -21.20 -1.62 2.75
CA ASP A 195 -22.53 -1.75 2.14
C ASP A 195 -23.26 -0.39 2.05
N ASN A 196 -24.60 -0.37 2.06
CA ASN A 196 -25.61 0.71 1.93
C ASN A 196 -25.41 2.07 2.66
N ARG A 197 -24.18 2.40 3.06
CA ARG A 197 -23.68 3.68 3.58
C ARG A 197 -24.20 4.04 4.97
N GLN A 198 -24.88 3.12 5.65
CA GLN A 198 -25.34 3.30 7.03
C GLN A 198 -24.18 3.05 8.01
N GLY A 199 -23.26 4.02 8.13
CA GLY A 199 -22.18 3.96 9.13
C GLY A 199 -20.82 4.42 8.64
N ALA A 200 -20.75 5.64 8.08
CA ALA A 200 -19.49 6.19 7.61
C ALA A 200 -18.50 6.49 8.75
N TRP A 201 -17.27 5.93 8.68
CA TRP A 201 -16.19 6.17 9.63
C TRP A 201 -15.13 7.09 9.03
N GLY A 202 -14.75 8.16 9.73
CA GLY A 202 -13.68 9.05 9.27
C GLY A 202 -12.31 8.37 9.29
N LEU A 203 -11.57 8.46 8.18
CA LEU A 203 -10.17 8.08 8.07
C LEU A 203 -9.26 9.26 8.40
N ASP A 204 -7.99 8.97 8.67
CA ASP A 204 -6.97 9.99 8.91
C ASP A 204 -6.81 10.90 7.67
N PRO A 205 -6.73 12.24 7.82
CA PRO A 205 -6.55 13.15 6.69
C PRO A 205 -5.28 12.95 5.86
N ARG A 206 -4.26 12.27 6.41
CA ARG A 206 -3.03 11.90 5.70
C ARG A 206 -3.23 10.68 4.78
N LEU A 207 -4.33 9.96 4.94
CA LEU A 207 -4.66 8.81 4.13
C LEU A 207 -5.49 9.24 2.93
N HIS A 208 -4.94 9.04 1.73
CA HIS A 208 -5.53 9.47 0.48
C HIS A 208 -5.71 8.30 -0.49
N MET A 209 -6.61 8.49 -1.45
CA MET A 209 -6.63 7.65 -2.65
C MET A 209 -5.36 7.87 -3.47
N ILE A 210 -4.99 6.89 -4.29
CA ILE A 210 -3.89 7.07 -5.23
C ILE A 210 -4.37 7.99 -6.34
N HIS A 211 -3.61 9.04 -6.69
CA HIS A 211 -4.10 9.97 -7.70
C HIS A 211 -4.31 9.26 -9.05
N PRO A 212 -5.42 9.51 -9.78
CA PRO A 212 -5.72 8.84 -11.04
C PRO A 212 -4.66 9.02 -12.14
N THR A 213 -3.83 10.06 -12.05
CA THR A 213 -2.71 10.26 -12.99
C THR A 213 -1.55 9.30 -12.76
N LEU A 214 -1.49 8.65 -11.60
CA LEU A 214 -0.46 7.68 -11.25
C LEU A 214 -0.97 6.28 -11.55
N LEU A 215 -2.11 5.92 -10.96
CA LEU A 215 -2.68 4.59 -11.10
C LEU A 215 -3.72 4.61 -12.22
N GLN A 216 -3.32 4.14 -13.41
CA GLN A 216 -4.25 3.95 -14.52
C GLN A 216 -5.26 2.86 -14.15
N GLY A 217 -6.51 3.26 -13.95
CA GLY A 217 -7.62 2.38 -13.60
C GLY A 217 -8.69 3.10 -12.79
N HIS A 218 -9.89 2.50 -12.72
CA HIS A 218 -10.96 3.02 -11.88
C HIS A 218 -10.76 2.51 -10.44
N GLN A 219 -10.58 3.44 -9.49
CA GLN A 219 -10.60 3.13 -8.06
C GLN A 219 -12.03 2.89 -7.58
N ARG A 220 -12.62 1.74 -7.95
CA ARG A 220 -14.04 1.41 -7.73
C ARG A 220 -14.45 1.41 -6.25
N HIS A 221 -13.49 1.16 -5.36
CA HIS A 221 -13.69 1.23 -3.92
C HIS A 221 -13.86 2.67 -3.44
N VAL A 222 -13.61 3.68 -4.28
CA VAL A 222 -13.83 5.08 -3.92
C VAL A 222 -15.08 5.63 -4.60
N LEU A 223 -16.00 6.13 -3.78
CA LEU A 223 -17.26 6.72 -4.21
C LEU A 223 -17.30 8.20 -3.83
N ARG A 224 -17.97 9.01 -4.65
CA ARG A 224 -18.26 10.40 -4.31
C ARG A 224 -19.70 10.54 -3.82
N GLY A 225 -19.88 11.16 -2.65
CA GLY A 225 -21.17 11.48 -2.07
C GLY A 225 -21.89 12.63 -2.76
N ALA A 226 -23.18 12.78 -2.47
CA ALA A 226 -24.00 13.86 -3.00
C ALA A 226 -23.50 15.26 -2.58
N GLN A 227 -22.84 15.36 -1.42
CA GLN A 227 -22.27 16.60 -0.91
C GLN A 227 -20.79 16.79 -1.30
N GLY A 228 -20.27 15.95 -2.22
CA GLY A 228 -18.89 16.01 -2.69
C GLY A 228 -17.88 15.26 -1.82
N GLU A 229 -18.30 14.67 -0.70
CA GLU A 229 -17.48 13.85 0.19
C GLU A 229 -16.94 12.61 -0.52
N TRP A 230 -15.78 12.12 -0.10
CA TRP A 230 -15.21 10.86 -0.61
C TRP A 230 -15.42 9.72 0.37
N PHE A 231 -15.89 8.59 -0.15
CA PHE A 231 -16.13 7.38 0.61
C PHE A 231 -15.26 6.23 0.10
N VAL A 232 -14.77 5.41 1.01
CA VAL A 232 -14.12 4.13 0.70
C VAL A 232 -15.13 3.03 1.00
N ASP A 233 -15.68 2.40 -0.05
CA ASP A 233 -16.55 1.24 0.05
C ASP A 233 -15.73 -0.05 0.09
N THR A 234 -15.66 -0.63 1.28
CA THR A 234 -14.93 -1.88 1.55
C THR A 234 -15.60 -3.11 0.93
N ALA A 235 -16.90 -3.06 0.64
CA ALA A 235 -17.58 -4.13 -0.08
C ALA A 235 -17.11 -4.21 -1.54
N ALA A 236 -16.58 -3.11 -2.07
CA ALA A 236 -16.02 -3.01 -3.42
C ALA A 236 -14.49 -3.23 -3.48
N ALA A 237 -13.89 -3.77 -2.43
CA ALA A 237 -12.47 -4.14 -2.40
C ALA A 237 -12.07 -5.00 -3.61
N TYR A 238 -10.81 -4.88 -4.03
CA TYR A 238 -10.23 -5.72 -5.07
C TYR A 238 -10.01 -7.13 -4.55
N THR A 239 -9.99 -8.13 -5.44
CA THR A 239 -9.81 -9.53 -5.04
C THR A 239 -8.78 -10.26 -5.90
N LEU A 240 -8.06 -11.20 -5.28
CA LEU A 240 -7.11 -12.12 -5.92
C LEU A 240 -7.61 -13.58 -5.95
N ASP A 241 -8.90 -13.82 -5.71
CA ASP A 241 -9.52 -15.16 -5.77
C ASP A 241 -9.28 -15.85 -7.13
N TYR A 242 -8.41 -16.86 -7.09
CA TYR A 242 -7.81 -17.50 -8.26
C TYR A 242 -8.78 -18.45 -8.98
N TRP A 243 -9.68 -19.11 -8.26
CA TRP A 243 -10.61 -20.06 -8.89
C TRP A 243 -11.80 -19.34 -9.53
N THR A 244 -12.17 -18.18 -9.02
CA THR A 244 -13.05 -17.25 -9.72
C THR A 244 -12.39 -16.71 -11.00
N LEU A 245 -11.07 -16.51 -10.99
CA LEU A 245 -10.25 -16.10 -12.16
C LEU A 245 -10.06 -17.21 -13.21
N ASP A 246 -9.80 -18.45 -12.79
CA ASP A 246 -9.54 -19.61 -13.67
C ASP A 246 -10.84 -20.20 -14.26
N GLN A 247 -11.91 -20.32 -13.46
CA GLN A 247 -13.21 -20.82 -13.93
C GLN A 247 -14.01 -19.77 -14.74
N ASN A 248 -13.72 -18.47 -14.57
CA ASN A 248 -14.29 -17.39 -15.36
C ASN A 248 -13.23 -16.70 -16.23
N THR A 249 -12.41 -17.47 -16.93
CA THR A 249 -11.42 -16.98 -17.91
C THR A 249 -11.99 -16.06 -19.01
N GLY A 250 -13.31 -15.82 -19.04
CA GLY A 250 -13.99 -14.79 -19.84
C GLY A 250 -14.65 -13.62 -19.09
N GLN A 251 -14.51 -13.48 -17.76
CA GLN A 251 -15.02 -12.33 -16.97
C GLN A 251 -13.91 -11.27 -16.82
N PRO A 252 -14.01 -10.11 -17.52
CA PRO A 252 -12.94 -9.11 -17.55
C PRO A 252 -12.62 -8.49 -16.17
N ALA A 253 -13.59 -8.50 -15.25
CA ALA A 253 -13.49 -7.79 -13.97
C ALA A 253 -12.32 -8.25 -13.09
N TYR A 254 -12.01 -9.55 -13.07
CA TYR A 254 -10.97 -10.08 -12.19
C TYR A 254 -9.57 -9.94 -12.79
N GLN A 255 -9.43 -10.07 -14.11
CA GLN A 255 -8.17 -9.74 -14.80
C GLN A 255 -7.82 -8.26 -14.62
N ASN A 256 -8.84 -7.39 -14.54
CA ASN A 256 -8.64 -5.97 -14.26
C ASN A 256 -8.08 -5.72 -12.85
N ASP A 257 -8.47 -6.50 -11.84
CA ASP A 257 -7.95 -6.36 -10.47
C ASP A 257 -6.47 -6.74 -10.41
N ALA A 258 -6.10 -7.86 -11.03
CA ALA A 258 -4.70 -8.28 -11.15
C ALA A 258 -3.87 -7.23 -11.91
N GLN A 259 -4.35 -6.77 -13.07
CA GLN A 259 -3.69 -5.73 -13.86
C GLN A 259 -3.53 -4.42 -13.08
N LEU A 260 -4.52 -4.04 -12.27
CA LEU A 260 -4.44 -2.86 -11.42
C LEU A 260 -3.36 -3.00 -10.36
N LEU A 261 -3.21 -4.18 -9.74
CA LEU A 261 -2.15 -4.45 -8.78
C LEU A 261 -0.77 -4.35 -9.42
N GLU A 262 -0.60 -4.86 -10.64
CA GLU A 262 0.64 -4.72 -11.40
C GLU A 262 0.96 -3.26 -11.76
N ASN A 263 -0.05 -2.51 -12.18
CA ASN A 263 0.08 -1.09 -12.44
C ASN A 263 0.50 -0.34 -11.18
N LEU A 264 -0.07 -0.71 -10.03
CA LEU A 264 0.32 -0.15 -8.74
C LEU A 264 1.79 -0.43 -8.42
N PHE A 265 2.26 -1.68 -8.55
CA PHE A 265 3.68 -1.99 -8.33
C PHE A 265 4.60 -1.23 -9.29
N THR A 266 4.20 -1.11 -10.55
CA THR A 266 4.93 -0.30 -11.55
C THR A 266 5.02 1.16 -11.13
N VAL A 267 3.94 1.74 -10.61
CA VAL A 267 3.92 3.11 -10.07
C VAL A 267 4.85 3.23 -8.87
N VAL A 268 4.76 2.30 -7.91
CA VAL A 268 5.61 2.29 -6.70
C VAL A 268 7.10 2.26 -7.07
N GLN A 269 7.49 1.44 -8.06
CA GLN A 269 8.88 1.34 -8.53
C GLN A 269 9.38 2.64 -9.18
N ASN A 270 8.54 3.25 -10.02
CA ASN A 270 8.92 4.38 -10.86
C ASN A 270 8.73 5.74 -10.17
N THR A 271 8.02 5.80 -9.04
CA THR A 271 7.79 7.03 -8.31
C THR A 271 9.11 7.53 -7.71
N ALA A 272 9.69 8.55 -8.35
CA ALA A 272 10.65 9.44 -7.72
C ALA A 272 9.87 10.40 -6.81
N TYR A 273 9.92 10.13 -5.50
CA TYR A 273 9.11 10.78 -4.47
C TYR A 273 9.17 12.32 -4.46
N ASN A 274 10.16 12.95 -5.10
CA ASN A 274 10.24 14.40 -5.22
C ASN A 274 9.26 15.02 -6.23
N THR A 275 8.51 14.22 -7.01
CA THR A 275 7.74 14.70 -8.18
C THR A 275 6.22 14.80 -7.95
N LEU A 276 5.68 14.22 -6.87
CA LEU A 276 4.23 14.07 -6.72
C LEU A 276 3.49 15.34 -6.31
N LEU A 277 4.12 16.20 -5.52
CA LEU A 277 3.59 17.50 -5.10
C LEU A 277 3.35 18.47 -6.27
N ILE A 278 4.07 18.31 -7.39
CA ILE A 278 4.00 19.25 -8.52
C ILE A 278 2.82 18.91 -9.46
N LYS A 279 2.34 17.66 -9.46
CA LYS A 279 1.30 17.19 -10.39
C LYS A 279 -0.13 17.21 -9.83
N LEU A 280 -0.30 17.63 -8.58
CA LEU A 280 -1.60 17.83 -7.92
C LEU A 280 -2.08 19.29 -7.98
N LYS A 281 -1.42 20.12 -8.79
CA LYS A 281 -1.82 21.49 -9.15
C LYS A 281 -2.45 21.50 -10.54
#